data_AF-A0A448XFB5-F1
#
_entry.id   AF-A0A448XFB5-F1
#
_cell.length_a   1.000
_cell.length_b   1.000
_cell.length_c   1.000
_cell.angle_alpha   90.00
_cell.angle_beta   90.00
_cell.angle_gamma   90.00
#
_symmetry.space_group_name_H-M   'P 1'
#
loop_
_entity.id
_entity.type
_entity.pdbx_description
1 polymer ?
#
loop_
_entity_poly.entity_id
_entity_poly.type
_entity_poly.pdbx_seq_one_letter_code
_entity_poly.pdbx_strand_id
1 'polypeptide(L)'
;MQNDWDGMYQKWLDFQLTWDPSEFDGLNSVALPSSMLWKPDIVLFNNADGKYEVSWNPNIIIHDKGETLYVPPSIYKSSCEIDVNYFPFDQQTCDMEIGSWTYNSEENLCLFIQLFVIKQVNFKFFNNMTHMDLTDYVKSGSWDIVDTSAELRDISRRHEHDETTKEEEVGEFIRGRLSIGSPPKKNLFFTVVIRRKPLFYSVNLIVPCVLIALLSVCVFYLPSEAGEKVTLSISILLALVVFLLLVSKILPANSVTLPLISKFLLFTFSMNFIAIVVTVVIINWNHRSPRTHPMPPWVHFLFIKTFPKLLFLKRLAVNLICSYVTEKCRMN
;
A
#
# COMPACT_ATOMS: atom_id res chain seq x y z
N MET A 1 -7.49 -32.03 0.83
CA MET A 1 -7.73 -30.94 -0.11
C MET A 1 -6.51 -30.92 -1.01
N GLN A 2 -6.71 -31.25 -2.28
CA GLN A 2 -5.67 -31.42 -3.28
C GLN A 2 -5.08 -30.03 -3.56
N ASN A 3 -3.82 -29.80 -3.21
CA ASN A 3 -3.10 -28.59 -3.61
C ASN A 3 -2.67 -28.83 -5.06
N ASP A 4 -3.51 -28.45 -6.02
CA ASP A 4 -3.09 -28.33 -7.41
C ASP A 4 -2.09 -27.17 -7.53
N TRP A 5 -1.16 -27.33 -8.46
CA TRP A 5 0.20 -26.80 -8.42
C TRP A 5 0.31 -25.26 -8.57
N ASP A 6 0.51 -24.55 -7.46
CA ASP A 6 0.98 -23.15 -7.45
C ASP A 6 2.47 -23.10 -7.87
N GLY A 7 2.76 -23.15 -9.16
CA GLY A 7 4.13 -23.21 -9.68
C GLY A 7 4.32 -22.47 -11.00
N MET A 8 5.55 -21.99 -11.22
CA MET A 8 5.92 -21.36 -12.49
C MET A 8 6.19 -22.45 -13.54
N TYR A 9 5.36 -22.51 -14.57
CA TYR A 9 5.49 -23.47 -15.66
C TYR A 9 6.70 -23.14 -16.54
N GLN A 10 7.68 -24.04 -16.56
CA GLN A 10 8.88 -23.91 -17.38
C GLN A 10 8.97 -25.10 -18.35
N LYS A 11 9.06 -24.79 -19.64
CA LYS A 11 9.20 -25.78 -20.70
C LYS A 11 10.34 -25.41 -21.62
N TRP A 12 11.25 -26.34 -21.88
CA TRP A 12 12.32 -26.16 -22.84
C TRP A 12 12.52 -27.44 -23.67
N LEU A 13 13.40 -27.34 -24.66
CA LEU A 13 13.79 -28.46 -25.52
C LEU A 13 15.27 -28.76 -25.26
N ASP A 14 15.57 -30.00 -24.91
CA ASP A 14 16.93 -30.50 -24.75
C ASP A 14 17.19 -31.64 -25.74
N PHE A 15 18.05 -31.38 -26.73
CA PHE A 15 18.36 -32.34 -27.79
C PHE A 15 19.11 -33.57 -27.28
N GLN A 16 19.81 -33.47 -26.13
CA GLN A 16 20.55 -34.60 -25.55
C GLN A 16 19.64 -35.61 -24.86
N LEU A 17 18.40 -35.20 -24.54
CA LEU A 17 17.41 -36.01 -23.82
C LEU A 17 16.35 -36.57 -24.78
N THR A 18 16.78 -36.97 -25.99
CA THR A 18 15.92 -37.56 -27.02
C THR A 18 16.14 -39.07 -27.13
N TRP A 19 15.09 -39.84 -27.33
CA TRP A 19 15.18 -41.28 -27.57
C TRP A 19 14.02 -41.76 -28.46
N ASP A 20 14.18 -42.91 -29.12
CA ASP A 20 13.09 -43.56 -29.85
C ASP A 20 12.29 -44.46 -28.88
N PRO A 21 10.99 -44.21 -28.66
CA PRO A 21 10.16 -45.06 -27.81
C PRO A 21 10.18 -46.54 -28.22
N SER A 22 10.40 -46.83 -29.51
CA SER A 22 10.43 -48.20 -30.05
C SER A 22 11.58 -49.03 -29.49
N GLU A 23 12.70 -48.39 -29.13
CA GLU A 23 13.87 -49.04 -28.54
C GLU A 23 13.73 -49.26 -27.02
N PHE A 24 12.77 -48.58 -26.39
CA PHE A 24 12.57 -48.53 -24.94
C PHE A 24 11.14 -48.93 -24.53
N ASP A 25 10.61 -50.00 -25.13
CA ASP A 25 9.30 -50.60 -24.78
C ASP A 25 8.12 -49.60 -24.80
N GLY A 26 8.13 -48.65 -25.74
CA GLY A 26 7.09 -47.63 -25.89
C GLY A 26 7.12 -46.53 -24.84
N LEU A 27 8.25 -46.31 -24.16
CA LEU A 27 8.38 -45.27 -23.14
C LEU A 27 8.33 -43.86 -23.78
N ASN A 28 7.24 -43.13 -23.57
CA ASN A 28 7.07 -41.78 -24.12
C ASN A 28 7.54 -40.66 -23.18
N SER A 29 7.67 -40.94 -21.88
CA SER A 29 8.10 -39.94 -20.90
C SER A 29 8.74 -40.56 -19.68
N VAL A 30 9.72 -39.86 -19.10
CA VAL A 30 10.39 -40.24 -17.86
C VAL A 30 10.46 -39.05 -16.89
N ALA A 31 10.39 -39.32 -15.59
CA ALA A 31 10.58 -38.32 -14.56
C ALA A 31 11.92 -38.53 -13.86
N LEU A 32 12.82 -37.54 -13.91
CA LEU A 32 14.14 -37.60 -13.30
C LEU A 32 14.35 -36.49 -12.26
N PRO A 33 15.20 -36.70 -11.24
CA PRO A 33 15.52 -35.65 -10.27
C PRO A 33 16.12 -34.41 -10.94
N SER A 34 15.65 -33.22 -10.55
CA SER A 34 16.13 -31.94 -11.08
C SER A 34 17.57 -31.57 -10.71
N SER A 35 18.24 -32.39 -9.89
CA SER A 35 19.67 -32.27 -9.56
C SER A 35 20.59 -32.94 -10.58
N MET A 36 20.09 -33.89 -11.36
CA MET A 36 20.87 -34.64 -12.36
C MET A 36 20.88 -33.99 -13.74
N LEU A 37 19.96 -33.06 -13.96
CA LEU A 37 19.72 -32.42 -15.25
C LEU A 37 20.02 -30.94 -15.19
N TRP A 38 20.36 -30.38 -16.36
CA TRP A 38 20.40 -28.94 -16.52
C TRP A 38 18.98 -28.37 -16.41
N LYS A 39 18.85 -27.24 -15.73
CA LYS A 39 17.62 -26.44 -15.65
C LYS A 39 17.97 -24.95 -15.71
N PRO A 40 17.10 -24.11 -16.28
CA PRO A 40 17.32 -22.67 -16.29
C PRO A 40 17.22 -22.10 -14.86
N ASP A 41 18.03 -21.07 -14.60
CA ASP A 41 18.13 -20.37 -13.32
C ASP A 41 17.20 -19.15 -13.29
N ILE A 42 15.90 -19.42 -13.24
CA ILE A 42 14.89 -18.36 -13.24
C ILE A 42 14.69 -17.81 -11.83
N VAL A 43 14.97 -16.53 -11.64
CA VAL A 43 14.92 -15.84 -10.34
C VAL A 43 14.04 -14.60 -10.41
N LEU A 44 13.54 -14.19 -9.23
CA LEU A 44 12.89 -12.90 -9.02
C LEU A 44 13.96 -11.85 -8.65
N PHE A 45 14.14 -10.83 -9.48
CA PHE A 45 15.16 -9.79 -9.27
C PHE A 45 14.76 -8.80 -8.19
N ASN A 46 13.51 -8.34 -8.17
CA ASN A 46 12.99 -7.43 -7.15
C ASN A 46 12.55 -8.18 -5.89
N ASN A 47 13.36 -9.11 -5.38
CA ASN A 47 13.05 -9.93 -4.22
C ASN A 47 13.28 -9.17 -2.90
N ALA A 48 12.33 -9.27 -1.97
CA ALA A 48 12.40 -8.65 -0.65
C ALA A 48 13.03 -9.55 0.44
N ASP A 49 13.11 -10.88 0.24
CA ASP A 49 13.54 -11.86 1.27
C ASP A 49 15.00 -12.31 1.11
N GLY A 50 15.68 -11.89 0.04
CA GLY A 50 17.07 -12.28 -0.27
C GLY A 50 17.28 -13.77 -0.60
N LYS A 51 16.21 -14.57 -0.67
CA LYS A 51 16.23 -15.99 -1.06
C LYS A 51 15.79 -16.13 -2.52
N TYR A 52 16.75 -16.38 -3.41
CA TYR A 52 16.50 -16.47 -4.86
C TYR A 52 16.23 -17.90 -5.34
N GLU A 53 16.54 -18.92 -4.53
CA GLU A 53 16.31 -20.32 -4.86
C GLU A 53 14.88 -20.77 -4.55
N VAL A 54 14.39 -21.73 -5.32
CA VAL A 54 13.04 -22.30 -5.14
C VAL A 54 12.98 -23.15 -3.87
N SER A 55 11.86 -23.08 -3.14
CA SER A 55 11.69 -23.77 -1.84
C SER A 55 11.68 -25.29 -1.94
N TRP A 56 11.28 -25.84 -3.09
CA TRP A 56 11.24 -27.27 -3.34
C TRP A 56 11.63 -27.58 -4.78
N ASN A 57 12.45 -28.61 -4.97
CA ASN A 57 12.96 -29.01 -6.27
C ASN A 57 12.28 -30.34 -6.70
N PRO A 58 11.16 -30.30 -7.44
CA PRO A 58 10.50 -31.51 -7.92
C PRO A 58 11.31 -32.20 -9.03
N ASN A 59 10.83 -33.36 -9.46
CA ASN A 59 11.35 -34.05 -10.63
C ASN A 59 10.98 -33.29 -11.91
N ILE A 60 11.86 -33.38 -12.91
CA ILE A 60 11.62 -32.87 -14.26
C ILE A 60 11.00 -34.01 -15.08
N ILE A 61 9.93 -33.71 -15.80
CA ILE A 61 9.31 -34.64 -16.74
C ILE A 61 9.93 -34.40 -18.11
N ILE A 62 10.42 -35.45 -18.73
CA ILE A 62 11.07 -35.43 -20.04
C ILE A 62 10.25 -36.30 -20.99
N HIS A 63 9.97 -35.81 -22.18
CA HIS A 63 9.34 -36.56 -23.27
C HIS A 63 10.37 -37.08 -24.27
N ASP A 64 10.01 -38.13 -25.01
CA ASP A 64 10.81 -38.80 -26.05
C ASP A 64 11.47 -37.85 -27.07
N LYS A 65 10.78 -36.76 -27.40
CA LYS A 65 11.25 -35.72 -28.32
C LYS A 65 12.20 -34.69 -27.69
N GLY A 66 12.64 -34.90 -26.44
CA GLY A 66 13.51 -33.98 -25.71
C GLY A 66 12.79 -32.78 -25.10
N GLU A 67 11.46 -32.76 -25.15
CA GLU A 67 10.66 -31.73 -24.48
C GLU A 67 10.68 -31.98 -22.98
N THR A 68 11.12 -30.98 -22.22
CA THR A 68 11.25 -31.04 -20.78
C THR A 68 10.28 -30.07 -20.10
N LEU A 69 9.64 -30.54 -19.04
CA LEU A 69 8.70 -29.77 -18.23
C LEU A 69 9.15 -29.76 -16.77
N TYR A 70 9.27 -28.55 -16.22
CA TYR A 70 9.59 -28.32 -14.82
C TYR A 70 8.63 -27.30 -14.22
N VAL A 71 7.96 -27.69 -13.13
CA VAL A 71 6.97 -26.85 -12.45
C VAL A 71 7.29 -26.84 -10.96
N PRO A 72 8.25 -26.00 -10.51
CA PRO A 72 8.61 -25.94 -9.12
C PRO A 72 7.62 -25.06 -8.35
N PRO A 73 7.14 -25.50 -7.17
CA PRO A 73 6.28 -24.67 -6.33
C PRO A 73 7.11 -23.58 -5.65
N SER A 74 6.66 -22.33 -5.80
CA SER A 74 7.43 -21.14 -5.38
C SER A 74 6.55 -20.14 -4.64
N ILE A 75 7.05 -19.64 -3.50
CA ILE A 75 6.49 -18.47 -2.84
C ILE A 75 7.39 -17.28 -3.17
N TYR A 76 6.90 -16.38 -4.04
CA TYR A 76 7.62 -15.17 -4.42
C TYR A 76 7.27 -14.01 -3.47
N LYS A 77 8.30 -13.31 -2.99
CA LYS A 77 8.17 -12.10 -2.18
C LYS A 77 8.80 -10.93 -2.92
N SER A 78 8.01 -10.25 -3.74
CA SER A 78 8.46 -9.07 -4.49
C SER A 78 8.43 -7.81 -3.63
N SER A 79 9.40 -6.94 -3.85
CA SER A 79 9.40 -5.55 -3.40
C SER A 79 8.61 -4.71 -4.40
N CYS A 80 7.65 -3.94 -3.91
CA CYS A 80 6.76 -3.08 -4.70
C CYS A 80 6.52 -1.78 -3.94
N GLU A 81 6.54 -0.65 -4.65
CA GLU A 81 6.18 0.65 -4.10
C GLU A 81 4.66 0.79 -4.05
N ILE A 82 4.13 1.23 -2.92
CA ILE A 82 2.68 1.34 -2.67
C ILE A 82 2.28 2.80 -2.64
N ASP A 83 1.34 3.20 -3.50
CA ASP A 83 0.75 4.54 -3.46
C ASP A 83 -0.43 4.58 -2.48
N VAL A 84 -0.26 5.32 -1.39
CA VAL A 84 -1.26 5.47 -0.32
C VAL A 84 -2.15 6.71 -0.46
N ASN A 85 -2.04 7.47 -1.56
CA ASN A 85 -2.79 8.72 -1.77
C ASN A 85 -4.30 8.56 -1.57
N TYR A 86 -4.90 7.52 -2.14
CA TYR A 86 -6.36 7.28 -2.12
C TYR A 86 -6.80 6.20 -1.13
N PHE A 87 -5.95 5.81 -0.17
CA PHE A 87 -6.31 4.81 0.84
C PHE A 87 -7.63 5.18 1.57
N PRO A 88 -8.57 4.23 1.80
CA PRO A 88 -8.55 2.79 1.48
C PRO A 88 -9.18 2.42 0.12
N PHE A 89 -9.45 3.40 -0.74
CA PHE A 89 -10.01 3.23 -2.08
C PHE A 89 -8.90 3.20 -3.15
N ASP A 90 -7.77 2.63 -2.77
CA ASP A 90 -6.54 2.58 -3.55
C ASP A 90 -6.51 1.38 -4.52
N GLN A 91 -5.80 1.57 -5.63
CA GLN A 91 -5.41 0.54 -6.56
C GLN A 91 -3.88 0.51 -6.59
N GLN A 92 -3.30 -0.67 -6.44
CA GLN A 92 -1.86 -0.88 -6.41
C GLN A 92 -1.43 -1.65 -7.65
N THR A 93 -0.29 -1.26 -8.20
CA THR A 93 0.32 -1.91 -9.36
C THR A 93 1.68 -2.41 -8.93
N CYS A 94 1.85 -3.73 -8.90
CA CYS A 94 3.09 -4.36 -8.49
C CYS A 94 3.67 -5.19 -9.63
N ASP A 95 4.91 -4.89 -9.98
CA ASP A 95 5.65 -5.63 -10.99
C ASP A 95 6.48 -6.72 -10.30
N MET A 96 6.47 -7.92 -10.87
CA MET A 96 7.42 -8.99 -10.54
C MET A 96 8.38 -9.13 -11.71
N GLU A 97 9.66 -8.89 -11.43
CA GLU A 97 10.73 -8.98 -12.42
C GLU A 97 11.38 -10.36 -12.35
N ILE A 98 11.09 -11.19 -13.35
CA ILE A 98 11.56 -12.56 -13.42
C ILE A 98 12.50 -12.71 -14.61
N GLY A 99 13.64 -13.35 -14.41
CA GLY A 99 14.55 -13.64 -15.52
C GLY A 99 15.67 -14.58 -15.12
N SER A 100 16.56 -14.86 -16.07
CA SER A 100 17.75 -15.68 -15.79
C SER A 100 18.83 -14.85 -15.12
N TRP A 101 19.45 -15.39 -14.07
CA TRP A 101 20.57 -14.73 -13.40
C TRP A 101 21.85 -14.77 -14.25
N THR A 102 22.18 -15.95 -14.78
CA THR A 102 23.48 -16.28 -15.38
C THR A 102 23.49 -16.11 -16.91
N TYR A 103 22.34 -16.17 -17.58
CA TYR A 103 22.24 -16.20 -19.04
C TYR A 103 21.79 -14.82 -19.55
N ASN A 104 22.48 -14.31 -20.58
CA ASN A 104 22.14 -13.05 -21.23
C ASN A 104 21.35 -13.33 -22.51
N SER A 105 20.46 -12.41 -22.92
CA SER A 105 19.84 -12.49 -24.25
C SER A 105 20.77 -11.89 -25.30
N GLU A 106 20.73 -12.41 -26.52
CA GLU A 106 21.71 -12.05 -27.55
C GLU A 106 21.78 -10.55 -27.84
N GLU A 107 23.00 -10.04 -28.05
CA GLU A 107 23.33 -9.30 -29.28
C GLU A 107 24.76 -9.69 -29.72
N ASN A 108 24.90 -9.87 -31.04
CA ASN A 108 26.15 -10.21 -31.70
C ASN A 108 27.21 -9.11 -31.50
N LEU A 109 28.00 -9.17 -30.44
CA LEU A 109 29.27 -8.45 -30.41
C LEU A 109 30.31 -9.14 -29.50
N CYS A 110 30.72 -10.35 -29.87
CA CYS A 110 31.94 -10.94 -29.35
C CYS A 110 33.00 -10.93 -30.46
N LEU A 111 33.67 -9.79 -30.64
CA LEU A 111 34.86 -9.68 -31.47
C LEU A 111 36.00 -9.31 -30.52
N PHE A 112 36.58 -10.30 -29.82
CA PHE A 112 38.04 -10.43 -29.67
C PHE A 112 38.57 -11.58 -28.80
N ILE A 113 37.78 -12.36 -28.06
CA ILE A 113 38.34 -13.52 -27.33
C ILE A 113 37.42 -14.72 -27.48
N GLN A 114 37.92 -15.71 -28.21
CA GLN A 114 37.30 -17.01 -28.45
C GLN A 114 37.33 -17.87 -27.18
N LEU A 115 36.62 -17.45 -26.12
CA LEU A 115 36.24 -18.30 -25.00
C LEU A 115 35.20 -17.59 -24.12
N PHE A 116 34.02 -17.30 -24.66
CA PHE A 116 32.86 -17.04 -23.80
C PHE A 116 31.66 -17.73 -24.40
N VAL A 117 31.24 -18.83 -23.75
CA VAL A 117 30.01 -19.55 -24.10
C VAL A 117 28.86 -18.59 -23.78
N ILE A 118 28.32 -17.92 -24.78
CA ILE A 118 27.02 -17.25 -24.67
C ILE A 118 26.01 -18.38 -24.50
N LYS A 119 25.68 -18.70 -23.25
CA LYS A 119 24.58 -19.61 -23.01
C LYS A 119 23.28 -18.81 -23.22
N GLN A 120 22.45 -19.30 -24.12
CA GLN A 120 21.24 -18.59 -24.57
C GLN A 120 20.02 -19.05 -23.78
N VAL A 121 19.22 -18.11 -23.29
CA VAL A 121 17.84 -18.37 -22.84
C VAL A 121 16.93 -17.34 -23.49
N ASN A 122 16.06 -17.81 -24.40
CA ASN A 122 15.06 -16.96 -25.04
C ASN A 122 13.70 -17.28 -24.42
N PHE A 123 13.15 -16.31 -23.70
CA PHE A 123 11.83 -16.45 -23.08
C PHE A 123 10.72 -16.29 -24.12
N LYS A 124 9.77 -17.22 -24.10
CA LYS A 124 8.51 -17.13 -24.84
C LYS A 124 7.35 -17.47 -23.92
N PHE A 125 6.23 -16.80 -24.12
CA PHE A 125 5.00 -17.10 -23.40
C PHE A 125 4.46 -18.48 -23.79
N PHE A 126 4.02 -19.25 -22.79
CA PHE A 126 3.33 -20.51 -23.03
C PHE A 126 2.01 -20.24 -23.77
N ASN A 127 1.81 -20.85 -24.94
CA ASN A 127 0.63 -20.66 -25.78
C ASN A 127 0.26 -19.19 -26.11
N ASN A 128 1.24 -18.29 -26.16
CA ASN A 128 1.02 -16.83 -26.32
C ASN A 128 0.10 -16.21 -25.25
N MET A 129 0.01 -16.81 -24.06
CA MET A 129 -0.73 -16.24 -22.94
C MET A 129 0.09 -15.11 -22.32
N THR A 130 -0.40 -13.89 -22.45
CA THR A 130 0.21 -12.67 -21.89
C THR A 130 -0.42 -12.27 -20.55
N HIS A 131 -1.11 -13.19 -19.89
CA HIS A 131 -1.74 -12.97 -18.58
C HIS A 131 -1.45 -14.17 -17.69
N MET A 132 -1.40 -13.93 -16.38
CA MET A 132 -1.32 -15.01 -15.40
C MET A 132 -2.61 -15.83 -15.43
N ASP A 133 -2.48 -17.15 -15.42
CA ASP A 133 -3.62 -18.05 -15.29
C ASP A 133 -4.19 -17.97 -13.86
N LEU A 134 -5.51 -17.82 -13.75
CA LEU A 134 -6.23 -17.63 -12.48
C LEU A 134 -7.29 -18.72 -12.27
N THR A 135 -7.25 -19.84 -13.00
CA THR A 135 -8.21 -20.95 -12.85
C THR A 135 -8.30 -21.46 -11.41
N ASP A 136 -7.15 -21.60 -10.76
CA ASP A 136 -7.04 -22.13 -9.40
C ASP A 136 -6.99 -21.03 -8.33
N TYR A 137 -7.21 -19.77 -8.72
CA TYR A 137 -7.14 -18.63 -7.82
C TYR A 137 -8.31 -18.61 -6.81
N VAL A 138 -7.95 -18.70 -5.53
CA VAL A 138 -8.89 -18.47 -4.43
C VAL A 138 -9.00 -16.97 -4.13
N LYS A 139 -10.20 -16.41 -4.31
CA LYS A 139 -10.46 -14.98 -4.11
C LYS A 139 -10.07 -14.50 -2.71
N SER A 140 -9.28 -13.43 -2.65
CA SER A 140 -8.89 -12.80 -1.40
C SER A 140 -10.03 -12.01 -0.75
N GLY A 141 -10.06 -12.02 0.60
CA GLY A 141 -11.01 -11.23 1.40
C GLY A 141 -10.68 -9.74 1.47
N SER A 142 -9.44 -9.35 1.18
CA SER A 142 -8.93 -7.97 1.35
C SER A 142 -8.67 -7.24 0.04
N TRP A 143 -8.41 -7.99 -1.03
CA TRP A 143 -8.00 -7.47 -2.33
C TRP A 143 -8.77 -8.15 -3.46
N ASP A 144 -9.01 -7.42 -4.54
CA ASP A 144 -9.50 -7.94 -5.80
C ASP A 144 -8.41 -7.79 -6.86
N ILE A 145 -8.18 -8.84 -7.65
CA ILE A 145 -7.29 -8.79 -8.81
C ILE A 145 -8.05 -8.08 -9.94
N VAL A 146 -7.45 -7.01 -10.47
CA VAL A 146 -7.99 -6.22 -11.58
C VAL A 146 -7.33 -6.61 -12.90
N ASP A 147 -6.01 -6.79 -12.89
CA ASP A 147 -5.22 -7.16 -14.07
C ASP A 147 -3.97 -7.97 -13.66
N THR A 148 -3.50 -8.83 -14.57
CA THR A 148 -2.36 -9.74 -14.40
C THR A 148 -1.54 -9.87 -15.68
N SER A 149 -1.46 -8.78 -16.44
CA SER A 149 -0.70 -8.74 -17.70
C SER A 149 0.78 -9.07 -17.49
N ALA A 150 1.37 -9.73 -18.48
CA ALA A 150 2.77 -10.09 -18.51
C ALA A 150 3.41 -9.63 -19.82
N GLU A 151 4.62 -9.08 -19.74
CA GLU A 151 5.36 -8.60 -20.89
C GLU A 151 6.86 -8.90 -20.80
N LEU A 152 7.48 -9.13 -21.95
CA LEU A 152 8.93 -9.31 -22.05
C LEU A 152 9.56 -7.94 -22.35
N ARG A 153 10.45 -7.46 -21.47
CA ARG A 153 11.16 -6.18 -21.65
C ARG A 153 12.66 -6.40 -21.75
N ASP A 154 13.31 -5.66 -22.65
CA ASP A 154 14.77 -5.58 -22.77
C ASP A 154 15.33 -4.57 -21.74
N ILE A 155 16.20 -5.00 -20.83
CA ILE A 155 16.73 -4.17 -19.72
C ILE A 155 17.98 -3.36 -20.10
N SER A 156 18.54 -3.58 -21.28
CA SER A 156 19.78 -3.00 -21.80
C SER A 156 19.86 -1.46 -21.81
N ARG A 157 18.77 -0.76 -21.51
CA ARG A 157 18.68 0.71 -21.52
C ARG A 157 18.59 1.38 -20.15
N ARG A 158 18.55 0.66 -19.02
CA ARG A 158 18.30 1.28 -17.71
C ARG A 158 19.54 1.52 -16.84
N HIS A 159 20.64 0.81 -17.04
CA HIS A 159 21.82 0.93 -16.17
C HIS A 159 22.78 2.08 -16.53
N GLU A 160 22.58 2.80 -17.64
CA GLU A 160 23.51 3.88 -18.02
C GLU A 160 23.19 5.25 -17.36
N HIS A 161 22.11 5.38 -16.57
CA HIS A 161 21.74 6.68 -16.00
C HIS A 161 21.96 6.87 -14.49
N ASP A 162 22.36 5.84 -13.72
CA ASP A 162 22.43 5.94 -12.24
C ASP A 162 23.83 5.73 -11.63
N GLU A 163 24.89 5.56 -12.45
CA GLU A 163 26.29 5.47 -11.97
C GLU A 163 27.16 6.68 -12.34
N THR A 164 26.59 7.76 -12.86
CA THR A 164 27.32 9.03 -13.09
C THR A 164 27.29 9.96 -11.87
N THR A 165 27.54 9.43 -10.67
CA THR A 165 27.97 10.24 -9.53
C THR A 165 28.69 9.38 -8.50
N LYS A 166 29.95 9.02 -8.81
CA LYS A 166 31.10 8.91 -7.89
C LYS A 166 32.16 8.03 -8.54
N GLU A 167 33.13 8.65 -9.21
CA GLU A 167 34.53 8.22 -9.17
C GLU A 167 35.39 9.37 -9.69
N GLU A 168 36.08 10.00 -8.76
CA GLU A 168 37.07 11.07 -8.95
C GLU A 168 38.34 10.52 -9.62
N GLU A 169 38.77 11.23 -10.67
CA GLU A 169 40.12 11.37 -11.23
C GLU A 169 41.19 10.29 -10.94
N VAL A 170 41.29 9.26 -11.78
CA VAL A 170 42.59 8.74 -12.27
C VAL A 170 42.43 8.16 -13.68
N GLY A 171 43.14 8.72 -14.68
CA GLY A 171 43.54 7.99 -15.89
C GLY A 171 42.74 8.22 -17.17
N GLU A 172 42.56 9.47 -17.59
CA GLU A 172 42.04 9.85 -18.90
C GLU A 172 43.09 9.68 -20.03
N PHE A 173 43.46 8.44 -20.33
CA PHE A 173 44.19 8.11 -21.57
C PHE A 173 44.05 6.65 -22.03
N ILE A 174 43.62 5.73 -21.16
CA ILE A 174 43.45 4.28 -21.50
C ILE A 174 41.97 3.92 -21.76
N ARG A 175 41.01 4.85 -21.59
CA ARG A 175 39.57 4.55 -21.67
C ARG A 175 38.94 4.69 -23.08
N GLY A 176 39.76 4.63 -24.14
CA GLY A 176 39.33 4.84 -25.54
C GLY A 176 39.02 3.58 -26.37
N ARG A 177 39.22 2.37 -25.83
CA ARG A 177 38.86 1.10 -26.49
C ARG A 177 38.58 -0.01 -25.47
N LEU A 178 37.39 -0.02 -24.88
CA LEU A 178 36.65 -1.22 -24.45
C LEU A 178 35.39 -0.79 -23.66
N SER A 179 34.36 -0.26 -24.33
CA SER A 179 33.01 -0.45 -23.79
C SER A 179 32.57 -1.86 -24.19
N ILE A 180 32.91 -2.85 -23.37
CA ILE A 180 32.31 -4.18 -23.47
C ILE A 180 30.86 -4.01 -23.03
N GLY A 181 29.97 -3.68 -23.98
CA GLY A 181 28.53 -3.72 -23.74
C GLY A 181 28.17 -5.14 -23.33
N SER A 182 27.64 -5.30 -22.12
CA SER A 182 27.03 -6.58 -21.74
C SER A 182 25.84 -6.83 -22.67
N PRO A 183 25.65 -8.07 -23.17
CA PRO A 183 24.56 -8.35 -24.08
C PRO A 183 23.21 -8.08 -23.39
N PRO A 184 22.21 -7.58 -24.15
CA PRO A 184 20.92 -7.17 -23.62
C PRO A 184 20.29 -8.29 -22.80
N LYS A 185 19.84 -8.03 -21.56
CA LYS A 185 19.08 -9.03 -20.78
C LYS A 185 17.58 -8.87 -21.05
N LYS A 186 16.92 -9.95 -21.45
CA LYS A 186 15.45 -10.05 -21.57
C LYS A 186 14.87 -10.60 -20.28
N ASN A 187 14.11 -9.77 -19.56
CA ASN A 187 13.37 -10.20 -18.38
C ASN A 187 11.87 -10.17 -18.66
N LEU A 188 11.17 -11.05 -17.95
CA LEU A 188 9.74 -11.18 -17.93
C LEU A 188 9.18 -10.35 -16.78
N PHE A 189 8.28 -9.43 -17.08
CA PHE A 189 7.60 -8.58 -16.11
C PHE A 189 6.16 -9.05 -16.00
N PHE A 190 5.77 -9.51 -14.81
CA PHE A 190 4.36 -9.74 -14.48
C PHE A 190 3.84 -8.55 -13.70
N THR A 191 2.91 -7.80 -14.29
CA THR A 191 2.26 -6.66 -13.66
C THR A 191 0.94 -7.13 -13.05
N VAL A 192 0.87 -7.10 -11.72
CA VAL A 192 -0.34 -7.46 -10.97
C VAL A 192 -0.96 -6.18 -10.44
N VAL A 193 -2.16 -5.88 -10.94
CA VAL A 193 -2.96 -4.75 -10.52
C VAL A 193 -4.01 -5.24 -9.53
N ILE A 194 -3.93 -4.77 -8.29
CA ILE A 194 -4.85 -5.15 -7.21
C ILE A 194 -5.63 -3.94 -6.69
N ARG A 195 -6.90 -4.14 -6.36
CA ARG A 195 -7.77 -3.14 -5.75
C ARG A 195 -8.15 -3.54 -4.34
N ARG A 196 -8.08 -2.61 -3.40
CA ARG A 196 -8.45 -2.87 -2.00
C ARG A 196 -9.97 -2.93 -1.83
N LYS A 197 -10.45 -3.85 -0.99
CA LYS A 197 -11.84 -3.85 -0.50
C LYS A 197 -11.98 -2.85 0.67
N PRO A 198 -12.73 -1.73 0.51
CA PRO A 198 -12.67 -0.62 1.46
C PRO A 198 -13.59 -0.78 2.68
N LEU A 199 -14.47 -1.79 2.71
CA LEU A 199 -15.56 -1.90 3.69
C LEU A 199 -15.07 -1.92 5.13
N PHE A 200 -14.03 -2.70 5.43
CA PHE A 200 -13.46 -2.81 6.76
C PHE A 200 -12.97 -1.45 7.30
N TYR A 201 -12.25 -0.70 6.47
CA TYR A 201 -11.71 0.62 6.83
C TYR A 201 -12.82 1.68 6.88
N SER A 202 -13.81 1.59 6.00
CA SER A 202 -14.93 2.54 5.97
C SER A 202 -15.77 2.45 7.25
N VAL A 203 -16.11 1.22 7.68
CA VAL A 203 -16.93 1.00 8.88
C VAL A 203 -16.13 1.25 10.16
N ASN A 204 -14.87 0.83 10.24
CA ASN A 204 -14.10 0.90 11.49
C ASN A 204 -13.33 2.21 11.69
N LEU A 205 -13.14 3.02 10.65
CA LEU A 205 -12.41 4.30 10.75
C LEU A 205 -13.29 5.51 10.42
N ILE A 206 -13.94 5.50 9.26
CA ILE A 206 -14.68 6.69 8.80
C ILE A 206 -15.92 6.91 9.66
N VAL A 207 -16.71 5.85 9.90
CA VAL A 207 -17.97 5.96 10.66
C VAL A 207 -17.75 6.46 12.10
N PRO A 208 -16.84 5.90 12.92
CA PRO A 208 -16.57 6.43 14.26
C PRO A 208 -16.10 7.89 14.26
N CYS A 209 -15.28 8.27 13.28
CA CYS A 209 -14.75 9.63 13.21
C CYS A 209 -15.84 10.66 12.88
N VAL A 210 -16.77 10.32 11.97
CA VAL A 210 -17.95 11.14 11.67
C VAL A 210 -18.89 11.22 12.88
N LEU A 211 -19.13 10.10 13.57
CA LEU A 211 -19.97 10.08 14.78
C LEU A 211 -19.39 10.96 15.89
N ILE A 212 -18.08 10.90 16.15
CA ILE A 212 -17.42 11.76 17.13
C ILE A 212 -17.53 13.24 16.74
N ALA A 213 -17.37 13.56 15.45
CA ALA A 213 -17.55 14.93 14.95
C ALA A 213 -18.99 15.43 15.09
N LEU A 214 -20.00 14.57 14.91
CA LEU A 214 -21.40 14.93 15.16
C LEU A 214 -21.66 15.15 16.66
N LEU A 215 -21.13 14.27 17.51
CA LEU A 215 -21.26 14.40 18.96
C LEU A 215 -20.62 15.70 19.48
N SER A 216 -19.49 16.13 18.93
CA SER A 216 -18.85 17.40 19.34
C SER A 216 -19.69 18.63 18.98
N VAL A 217 -20.40 18.62 17.84
CA VAL A 217 -21.36 19.69 17.50
C VAL A 217 -22.56 19.67 18.44
N CYS A 218 -23.07 18.50 18.81
CA CYS A 218 -24.19 18.35 19.75
C CYS A 218 -23.90 18.94 21.14
N VAL A 219 -22.63 18.98 21.58
CA VAL A 219 -22.25 19.61 22.87
C VAL A 219 -22.63 21.09 22.92
N PHE A 220 -22.60 21.80 21.80
CA PHE A 220 -22.97 23.23 21.77
C PHE A 220 -24.46 23.45 22.01
N TYR A 221 -25.29 22.48 21.62
CA TYR A 221 -26.74 22.55 21.83
C TYR A 221 -27.15 22.26 23.29
N LEU A 222 -26.35 21.48 24.01
CA LEU A 222 -26.66 21.13 25.39
C LEU A 222 -26.50 22.35 26.33
N PRO A 223 -27.54 22.71 27.13
CA PRO A 223 -27.43 23.79 28.09
C PRO A 223 -26.44 23.43 29.20
N SER A 224 -25.63 24.39 29.62
CA SER A 224 -24.60 24.22 30.66
C SER A 224 -25.17 24.07 32.07
N GLU A 225 -26.47 24.28 32.28
CA GLU A 225 -27.13 24.09 33.58
C GLU A 225 -27.30 22.60 33.94
N ALA A 226 -27.27 21.71 32.95
CA ALA A 226 -27.51 20.28 33.14
C ALA A 226 -26.34 19.52 33.80
N GLY A 227 -25.18 20.17 34.05
CA GLY A 227 -23.99 19.55 34.66
C GLY A 227 -23.24 18.54 33.77
N GLU A 228 -23.96 17.79 32.94
CA GLU A 228 -23.42 16.72 32.08
C GLU A 228 -22.59 17.20 30.88
N LYS A 229 -22.61 18.51 30.59
CA LYS A 229 -21.87 19.10 29.47
C LYS A 229 -20.35 18.91 29.61
N VAL A 230 -19.83 19.00 30.84
CA VAL A 230 -18.40 18.81 31.13
C VAL A 230 -18.01 17.35 30.92
N THR A 231 -18.80 16.41 31.49
CA THR A 231 -18.59 14.97 31.37
C THR A 231 -18.55 14.53 29.91
N LEU A 232 -19.55 14.95 29.11
CA LEU A 232 -19.62 14.66 27.68
C LEU A 232 -18.39 15.20 26.92
N SER A 233 -17.93 16.41 27.25
CA SER A 233 -16.77 17.03 26.61
C SER A 233 -15.46 16.28 26.90
N ILE A 234 -15.27 15.79 28.14
CA ILE A 234 -14.10 14.98 28.53
C ILE A 234 -14.12 13.62 27.85
N SER A 235 -15.28 12.95 27.79
CA SER A 235 -15.43 11.66 27.11
C SER A 235 -15.11 11.76 25.62
N ILE A 236 -15.54 12.84 24.95
CA ILE A 236 -15.21 13.10 23.54
C ILE A 236 -13.70 13.30 23.35
N LEU A 237 -13.04 14.07 24.22
CA LEU A 237 -11.59 14.28 24.16
C LEU A 237 -10.82 12.97 24.28
N LEU A 238 -11.18 12.12 25.26
CA LEU A 238 -10.53 10.83 25.48
C LEU A 238 -10.73 9.90 24.27
N ALA A 239 -11.96 9.80 23.77
CA ALA A 239 -12.28 8.97 22.60
C ALA A 239 -11.49 9.40 21.36
N LEU A 240 -11.35 10.71 21.14
CA LEU A 240 -10.59 11.29 20.03
C LEU A 240 -9.09 10.99 20.13
N VAL A 241 -8.49 11.05 21.33
CA VAL A 241 -7.07 10.66 21.54
C VAL A 241 -6.87 9.17 21.28
N VAL A 242 -7.74 8.31 21.82
CA VAL A 242 -7.66 6.85 21.60
C VAL A 242 -7.79 6.50 20.12
N PHE A 243 -8.74 7.14 19.42
CA PHE A 243 -8.94 6.92 18.00
C PHE A 243 -7.74 7.38 17.17
N LEU A 244 -7.12 8.52 17.51
CA LEU A 244 -5.89 8.98 16.86
C LEU A 244 -4.73 7.98 17.04
N LEU A 245 -4.58 7.42 18.23
CA LEU A 245 -3.56 6.40 18.51
C LEU A 245 -3.81 5.09 17.76
N LEU A 246 -5.06 4.75 17.47
CA LEU A 246 -5.40 3.60 16.64
C LEU A 246 -5.07 3.87 15.16
N VAL A 247 -5.44 5.05 14.66
CA VAL A 247 -5.17 5.49 13.28
C VAL A 247 -3.67 5.53 12.98
N SER A 248 -2.84 6.00 13.91
CA SER A 248 -1.39 6.09 13.70
C SER A 248 -0.69 4.72 13.60
N LYS A 249 -1.33 3.64 14.06
CA LYS A 249 -0.79 2.27 13.97
C LYS A 249 -1.15 1.54 12.68
N ILE A 250 -2.26 1.93 12.04
CA ILE A 250 -2.78 1.25 10.84
C ILE A 250 -2.28 1.87 9.54
N LEU A 251 -1.90 3.15 9.56
CA LEU A 251 -1.38 3.86 8.40
C LEU A 251 0.14 3.75 8.43
N PRO A 252 0.80 3.31 7.35
CA PRO A 252 2.25 3.28 7.28
C PRO A 252 2.82 4.70 7.43
N ALA A 253 3.93 4.82 8.14
CA ALA A 253 4.65 6.07 8.31
C ALA A 253 5.40 6.43 7.02
N ASN A 254 4.66 6.92 6.02
CA ASN A 254 5.21 7.35 4.74
C ASN A 254 5.43 8.87 4.75
N SER A 255 6.64 9.32 4.40
CA SER A 255 7.02 10.73 4.34
C SER A 255 6.83 11.37 2.96
N VAL A 256 6.65 10.55 1.91
CA VAL A 256 6.60 11.01 0.51
C VAL A 256 5.25 11.65 0.18
N THR A 257 4.15 10.96 0.49
CA THR A 257 2.80 11.48 0.27
C THR A 257 1.89 11.18 1.46
N LEU A 258 1.16 12.20 1.92
CA LEU A 258 0.15 12.03 2.97
C LEU A 258 -1.17 11.53 2.34
N PRO A 259 -1.72 10.39 2.79
CA PRO A 259 -3.01 9.87 2.33
C PRO A 259 -4.13 10.90 2.46
N LEU A 260 -5.09 10.86 1.55
CA LEU A 260 -6.27 11.72 1.60
C LEU A 260 -7.07 11.53 2.89
N ILE A 261 -7.18 10.28 3.36
CA ILE A 261 -7.80 9.97 4.66
C ILE A 261 -7.07 10.66 5.81
N SER A 262 -5.73 10.70 5.80
CA SER A 262 -4.94 11.34 6.85
C SER A 262 -5.16 12.86 6.86
N LYS A 263 -5.26 13.48 5.68
CA LYS A 263 -5.60 14.91 5.56
C LYS A 263 -7.00 15.20 6.12
N PHE A 264 -7.98 14.36 5.78
CA PHE A 264 -9.35 14.46 6.31
C PHE A 264 -9.42 14.26 7.83
N LEU A 265 -8.73 13.23 8.35
CA LEU A 265 -8.70 12.93 9.78
C LEU A 265 -7.97 14.03 10.56
N LEU A 266 -6.87 14.57 10.05
CA LEU A 266 -6.16 15.70 10.67
C LEU A 266 -7.01 16.97 10.72
N PHE A 267 -7.71 17.29 9.63
CA PHE A 267 -8.64 18.40 9.59
C PHE A 267 -9.78 18.21 10.60
N THR A 268 -10.39 17.02 10.63
CA THR A 268 -11.48 16.67 11.55
C THR A 268 -11.01 16.74 13.00
N PHE A 269 -9.82 16.20 13.30
CA PHE A 269 -9.19 16.28 14.61
C PHE A 269 -9.00 17.72 15.07
N SER A 270 -8.45 18.57 14.19
CA SER A 270 -8.20 19.98 14.49
C SER A 270 -9.49 20.74 14.78
N MET A 271 -10.53 20.52 13.98
CA MET A 271 -11.86 21.12 14.20
C MET A 271 -12.49 20.64 15.52
N ASN A 272 -12.39 19.36 15.84
CA ASN A 272 -12.88 18.82 17.12
C ASN A 272 -12.10 19.39 18.32
N PHE A 273 -10.77 19.53 18.21
CA PHE A 273 -9.96 20.14 19.26
C PHE A 273 -10.38 21.59 19.52
N ILE A 274 -10.56 22.39 18.47
CA ILE A 274 -11.05 23.78 18.58
C ILE A 274 -12.44 23.79 19.22
N ALA A 275 -13.35 22.91 18.79
CA ALA A 275 -14.69 22.81 19.37
C ALA A 275 -14.63 22.56 20.89
N ILE A 276 -13.81 21.60 21.34
CA ILE A 276 -13.64 21.29 22.77
C ILE A 276 -13.10 22.50 23.53
N VAL A 277 -12.07 23.18 23.03
CA VAL A 277 -11.53 24.39 23.68
C VAL A 277 -12.60 25.48 23.82
N VAL A 278 -13.40 25.72 22.77
CA VAL A 278 -14.50 26.70 22.82
C VAL A 278 -15.56 26.28 23.84
N THR A 279 -15.90 24.99 23.96
CA THR A 279 -16.87 24.53 24.97
C THR A 279 -16.39 24.79 26.41
N VAL A 280 -15.09 24.57 26.70
CA VAL A 280 -14.51 24.88 28.02
C VAL A 280 -14.59 26.38 28.31
N VAL A 281 -14.33 27.24 27.33
CA VAL A 281 -14.48 28.69 27.47
C VAL A 281 -15.93 29.09 27.73
N ILE A 282 -16.89 28.50 27.02
CA ILE A 282 -18.34 28.75 27.21
C ILE A 282 -18.75 28.35 28.64
N ILE A 283 -18.30 27.19 29.12
CA ILE A 283 -18.60 26.71 30.47
C ILE A 283 -18.01 27.67 31.52
N ASN A 284 -16.74 28.07 31.35
CA ASN A 284 -16.08 29.03 32.25
C ASN A 284 -16.82 30.37 32.28
N TRP A 285 -17.30 30.85 31.13
CA TRP A 285 -18.13 32.06 31.07
C TRP A 285 -19.46 31.87 31.80
N ASN A 286 -20.14 30.75 31.58
CA ASN A 286 -21.45 30.48 32.17
C ASN A 286 -21.43 30.49 33.71
N HIS A 287 -20.33 30.04 34.33
CA HIS A 287 -20.19 30.02 35.79
C HIS A 287 -19.67 31.34 36.39
N ARG A 288 -19.56 32.43 35.62
CA ARG A 288 -19.17 33.75 36.16
C ARG A 288 -20.30 34.38 36.97
N SER A 289 -19.96 34.91 38.15
CA SER A 289 -20.88 35.61 39.05
C SER A 289 -20.56 37.11 39.09
N PRO A 290 -21.55 38.01 39.30
CA PRO A 290 -21.32 39.45 39.46
C PRO A 290 -20.37 39.81 40.61
N ARG A 291 -20.20 38.93 41.60
CA ARG A 291 -19.29 39.15 42.75
C ARG A 291 -17.82 38.90 42.41
N THR A 292 -17.53 38.08 41.40
CA THR A 292 -16.15 37.69 41.06
C THR A 292 -15.60 38.44 39.85
N HIS A 293 -16.45 38.78 38.87
CA HIS A 293 -16.02 39.41 37.62
C HIS A 293 -16.95 40.54 37.18
N PRO A 294 -16.44 41.79 36.99
CA PRO A 294 -17.19 42.83 36.31
C PRO A 294 -17.25 42.56 34.81
N MET A 295 -18.40 42.84 34.18
CA MET A 295 -18.61 42.61 32.75
C MET A 295 -17.99 43.76 31.92
N PRO A 296 -17.02 43.48 31.03
CA PRO A 296 -16.42 44.52 30.21
C PRO A 296 -17.42 45.15 29.22
N PRO A 297 -17.29 46.46 28.90
CA PRO A 297 -18.20 47.13 27.97
C PRO A 297 -18.20 46.52 26.55
N TRP A 298 -17.04 46.06 26.07
CA TRP A 298 -16.92 45.44 24.74
C TRP A 298 -17.68 44.12 24.65
N VAL A 299 -17.68 43.33 25.72
CA VAL A 299 -18.44 42.06 25.82
C VAL A 299 -19.93 42.33 25.71
N HIS A 300 -20.42 43.36 26.39
CA HIS A 300 -21.83 43.75 26.36
C HIS A 300 -22.26 44.22 24.97
N PHE A 301 -21.43 45.01 24.30
CA PHE A 301 -21.71 45.44 22.94
C PHE A 301 -21.78 44.25 21.97
N LEU A 302 -20.78 43.37 22.00
CA LEU A 302 -20.65 42.28 21.05
C LEU A 302 -21.69 41.17 21.29
N PHE A 303 -21.70 40.55 22.48
CA PHE A 303 -22.53 39.37 22.76
C PHE A 303 -23.99 39.66 23.12
N ILE A 304 -24.32 40.86 23.62
CA ILE A 304 -25.70 41.19 24.01
C ILE A 304 -26.41 42.06 22.98
N LYS A 305 -25.71 42.99 22.31
CA LYS A 305 -26.35 43.89 21.31
C LYS A 305 -26.21 43.41 19.86
N THR A 306 -25.06 42.84 19.47
CA THR A 306 -24.75 42.53 18.06
C THR A 306 -25.08 41.07 17.69
N PHE A 307 -24.54 40.08 18.41
CA PHE A 307 -24.73 38.65 18.10
C PHE A 307 -26.20 38.17 18.11
N PRO A 308 -27.03 38.53 19.10
CA PRO A 308 -28.43 38.07 19.14
C PRO A 308 -29.27 38.60 17.97
N LYS A 309 -28.95 39.81 17.48
CA LYS A 309 -29.60 40.38 16.28
C LYS A 309 -29.18 39.67 15.00
N LEU A 310 -27.91 39.27 14.91
CA LEU A 310 -27.37 38.50 13.78
C LEU A 310 -27.95 37.07 13.73
N LEU A 311 -28.12 36.43 14.90
CA LEU A 311 -28.60 35.05 15.03
C LEU A 311 -30.14 34.93 15.13
N PHE A 312 -30.88 36.03 14.95
CA PHE A 312 -32.34 36.10 15.09
C PHE A 312 -32.88 35.53 16.42
N LEU A 313 -32.11 35.67 17.50
CA LEU A 313 -32.53 35.23 18.83
C LEU A 313 -33.55 36.21 19.39
N LYS A 314 -34.80 35.77 19.56
CA LYS A 314 -35.80 36.52 20.34
C LYS A 314 -35.38 36.48 21.81
N ARG A 315 -35.15 37.65 22.39
CA ARG A 315 -34.96 37.80 23.83
C ARG A 315 -36.25 37.37 24.52
N LEU A 316 -36.22 36.31 25.34
CA LEU A 316 -37.32 36.02 26.25
C LEU A 316 -37.56 37.28 27.09
N ALA A 317 -38.81 37.74 27.13
CA ALA A 317 -39.19 38.98 27.79
C ALA A 317 -38.64 39.00 29.23
N VAL A 318 -37.96 40.11 29.55
CA VAL A 318 -37.22 40.38 30.79
C VAL A 318 -38.07 40.21 32.07
N ASN A 319 -39.39 40.12 31.93
CA ASN A 319 -40.34 40.00 33.04
C ASN A 319 -40.27 38.66 33.79
N LEU A 320 -39.75 37.57 33.19
CA LEU A 320 -39.55 36.27 33.86
C LEU A 320 -38.14 36.10 34.46
N ILE A 321 -37.14 36.81 33.94
CA ILE A 321 -35.77 36.77 34.48
C ILE A 321 -35.69 37.58 35.78
N CYS A 322 -36.47 38.65 35.89
CA CYS A 322 -36.54 39.42 37.13
C CYS A 322 -37.07 38.55 38.29
N SER A 323 -38.08 37.70 38.08
CA SER A 323 -38.58 36.78 39.11
C SER A 323 -37.55 35.71 39.49
N TYR A 324 -36.85 35.12 38.52
CA TYR A 324 -35.84 34.08 38.76
C TYR A 324 -34.55 34.63 39.42
N VAL A 325 -34.14 35.85 39.07
CA VAL A 325 -33.01 36.54 39.73
C VAL A 325 -33.39 37.03 41.12
N THR A 326 -34.63 37.49 41.34
CA THR A 326 -35.07 37.84 42.71
C THR A 326 -35.16 36.64 43.64
N GLU A 327 -35.52 35.44 43.16
CA GLU A 327 -35.48 34.24 44.00
C GLU A 327 -34.05 33.85 44.40
N LYS A 328 -33.09 33.95 43.46
CA LYS A 328 -31.68 33.63 43.75
C LYS A 328 -30.98 34.69 44.61
N CYS A 329 -31.48 35.93 44.62
CA CYS A 329 -31.03 37.00 45.52
C CYS A 329 -31.71 36.99 46.90
N ARG A 330 -32.81 36.25 47.10
CA ARG A 330 -33.54 36.20 48.39
C ARG A 330 -33.11 35.06 49.31
N MET A 331 -32.37 34.07 48.80
CA MET A 331 -31.86 32.92 49.57
C MET A 331 -30.39 33.00 49.99
N ASN A 332 -29.81 34.20 50.10
CA ASN A 332 -28.47 34.41 50.69
C ASN A 332 -28.44 35.63 51.58
#